data_AF-A0A6F9B115-F1
#
_entry.id   AF-A0A6F9B115-F1
#
_cell.length_a   1.000
_cell.length_b   1.000
_cell.length_c   1.000
_cell.angle_alpha   90.00
_cell.angle_beta   90.00
_cell.angle_gamma   90.00
#
_symmetry.space_group_name_H-M   'P 1'
#
loop_
_entity.id
_entity.type
_entity.pdbx_description
1 polymer ?
#
loop_
_entity_poly.entity_id
_entity_poly.type
_entity_poly.pdbx_seq_one_letter_code
_entity_poly.pdbx_strand_id
1 'polypeptide(L)'
;MVHNHMISELDYSCLSLPQIFDEVEKRRQISMAMIYPFMQSLREAPFPAPGNTVKIKSFIPDKGTEIISLTRPLDSWLEHVDFRTLFRCLTDEEVLLVFAAAVMERRIVFIAEELSTLSQVIHAVAALLYPFTWQHTFISIVPEILIDVVMAPTPYLLGVQKRLLEQVTDQSDLLVVDLSEDKEDTFLVRSGDEKSILPPKLQDEILQALRNRKEKATVEELNRVVSEAFLPFFVKTVGHFASYVTRKGSGQPGVFQSKAFYKAIESKTTRHFVKKFLQTQMFDLFIQEMEQQPASLQQGIFHKKIVEYQEKKKREKAKKK
;
A
#
# COMPACT_ATOMS: atom_id res chain seq x y z
N MET A 1 29.80 -14.39 -2.51
CA MET A 1 29.08 -13.53 -1.55
C MET A 1 28.73 -12.17 -2.19
N VAL A 2 28.13 -12.19 -3.41
CA VAL A 2 27.64 -11.02 -4.16
C VAL A 2 26.46 -11.45 -5.07
N HIS A 3 25.58 -12.33 -4.59
CA HIS A 3 24.51 -12.91 -5.42
C HIS A 3 23.10 -12.88 -4.79
N ASN A 4 22.92 -12.12 -3.71
CA ASN A 4 21.63 -11.99 -3.01
C ASN A 4 21.14 -10.54 -2.85
N HIS A 5 21.58 -9.63 -3.73
CA HIS A 5 21.14 -8.21 -3.69
C HIS A 5 20.50 -7.69 -4.98
N MET A 6 20.30 -8.53 -6.00
CA MET A 6 19.70 -8.10 -7.28
C MET A 6 18.27 -8.61 -7.53
N ILE A 7 17.70 -9.43 -6.64
CA ILE A 7 16.31 -9.92 -6.81
C ILE A 7 15.31 -9.06 -6.00
N SER A 8 15.77 -8.16 -5.13
CA SER A 8 14.92 -7.22 -4.38
C SER A 8 14.65 -5.89 -5.12
N GLU A 9 15.22 -5.67 -6.31
CA GLU A 9 15.07 -4.42 -7.08
C GLU A 9 14.33 -4.60 -8.42
N LEU A 10 13.62 -5.70 -8.61
CA LEU A 10 12.64 -5.80 -9.69
C LEU A 10 11.28 -5.27 -9.21
N ASP A 11 11.32 -4.01 -8.80
CA ASP A 11 10.14 -3.18 -8.57
C ASP A 11 9.57 -2.80 -9.95
N TYR A 12 9.08 -3.78 -10.70
CA TYR A 12 8.44 -3.57 -12.01
C TYR A 12 7.14 -2.76 -11.91
N SER A 13 6.73 -2.37 -10.71
CA SER A 13 5.60 -1.47 -10.45
C SER A 13 5.86 -0.02 -10.90
N CYS A 14 7.11 0.33 -11.27
CA CYS A 14 7.54 1.74 -11.30
C CYS A 14 7.87 2.32 -12.69
N LEU A 15 7.88 1.51 -13.74
CA LEU A 15 7.79 2.02 -15.11
C LEU A 15 6.40 1.63 -15.59
N SER A 16 5.78 2.47 -16.40
CA SER A 16 4.49 2.24 -17.04
C SER A 16 4.50 0.95 -17.87
N LEU A 17 4.44 -0.22 -17.21
CA LEU A 17 4.39 -1.55 -17.82
C LEU A 17 3.33 -1.62 -18.90
N PRO A 18 2.11 -1.03 -18.74
CA PRO A 18 1.16 -0.96 -19.83
C PRO A 18 1.71 -0.29 -21.08
N GLN A 19 2.42 0.84 -20.94
CA GLN A 19 3.05 1.52 -22.09
C GLN A 19 4.15 0.65 -22.71
N ILE A 20 4.93 -0.08 -21.91
CA ILE A 20 5.93 -1.01 -22.43
C ILE A 20 5.25 -2.15 -23.20
N PHE A 21 4.18 -2.74 -22.66
CA PHE A 21 3.42 -3.80 -23.31
C PHE A 21 2.73 -3.33 -24.59
N ASP A 22 2.12 -2.14 -24.59
CA ASP A 22 1.53 -1.52 -25.79
C ASP A 22 2.58 -1.36 -26.89
N GLU A 23 3.79 -0.95 -26.50
CA GLU A 23 4.90 -0.71 -27.43
C GLU A 23 5.50 -2.03 -27.94
N VAL A 24 5.55 -3.07 -27.11
CA VAL A 24 5.87 -4.45 -27.54
C VAL A 24 4.82 -4.97 -28.52
N GLU A 25 3.53 -4.78 -28.24
CA GLU A 25 2.45 -5.28 -29.09
C GLU A 25 2.42 -4.55 -30.46
N LYS A 26 2.64 -3.23 -30.49
CA LYS A 26 2.82 -2.47 -31.75
C LYS A 26 3.94 -3.04 -32.61
N ARG A 27 5.09 -3.40 -32.01
CA ARG A 27 6.23 -4.01 -32.74
C ARG A 27 5.91 -5.41 -33.20
N ARG A 28 5.21 -6.18 -32.36
CA ARG A 28 4.75 -7.52 -32.68
C ARG A 28 3.89 -7.57 -33.93
N GLN A 29 3.02 -6.58 -34.12
CA GLN A 29 2.18 -6.46 -35.33
C GLN A 29 2.97 -6.20 -36.62
N ILE A 30 4.22 -5.70 -36.52
CA ILE A 30 5.10 -5.46 -37.67
C ILE A 30 6.02 -6.66 -37.89
N SER A 31 6.83 -7.02 -36.88
CA SER A 31 7.74 -8.16 -36.91
C SER A 31 8.29 -8.49 -35.51
N MET A 32 8.35 -9.78 -35.18
CA MET A 32 8.99 -10.28 -33.94
C MET A 32 10.44 -9.82 -33.78
N ALA A 33 11.18 -9.66 -34.87
CA ALA A 33 12.58 -9.23 -34.82
C ALA A 33 12.76 -7.81 -34.26
N MET A 34 11.70 -6.99 -34.26
CA MET A 34 11.73 -5.61 -33.78
C MET A 34 11.60 -5.48 -32.27
N ILE A 35 11.15 -6.53 -31.57
CA ILE A 35 10.97 -6.52 -30.11
C ILE A 35 12.33 -6.49 -29.41
N TYR A 36 13.29 -7.30 -29.89
CA TYR A 36 14.58 -7.45 -29.22
C TYR A 36 15.40 -6.14 -29.18
N PRO A 37 15.57 -5.36 -30.27
CA PRO A 37 16.25 -4.07 -30.23
C PRO A 37 15.61 -3.06 -29.26
N PHE A 38 14.28 -3.08 -29.16
CA PHE A 38 13.55 -2.24 -28.21
C PHE A 38 13.78 -2.67 -26.76
N MET A 39 13.65 -3.96 -26.46
CA MET A 39 13.95 -4.53 -25.13
C MET A 39 15.41 -4.31 -24.71
N GLN A 40 16.33 -4.38 -25.67
CA GLN A 40 17.75 -4.07 -25.43
C GLN A 40 17.93 -2.59 -25.06
N SER A 41 17.27 -1.68 -25.78
CA SER A 41 17.33 -0.24 -25.50
C SER A 41 16.70 0.11 -24.14
N LEU A 42 15.63 -0.59 -23.75
CA LEU A 42 15.02 -0.52 -22.41
C LEU A 42 16.00 -0.95 -21.32
N ARG A 43 16.70 -2.07 -21.52
CA ARG A 43 17.66 -2.62 -20.57
C ARG A 43 18.91 -1.75 -20.41
N GLU A 44 19.36 -1.11 -21.48
CA GLU A 44 20.56 -0.26 -21.49
C GLU A 44 20.28 1.16 -20.97
N ALA A 45 19.02 1.60 -20.95
CA ALA A 45 18.66 2.91 -20.43
C ALA A 45 18.87 2.97 -18.90
N PRO A 46 19.32 4.11 -18.35
CA PRO A 46 19.43 4.27 -16.91
C PRO A 46 18.06 4.14 -16.27
N PHE A 47 17.97 3.44 -15.15
CA PHE A 47 16.71 3.33 -14.43
C PHE A 47 16.31 4.70 -13.85
N PRO A 48 15.12 5.23 -14.16
CA PRO A 48 14.71 6.54 -13.66
C PRO A 48 14.56 6.55 -12.14
N ALA A 49 15.06 7.61 -11.49
CA ALA A 49 14.69 7.90 -10.10
C ALA A 49 13.19 8.28 -10.01
N PRO A 50 12.55 8.17 -8.83
CA PRO A 50 11.13 8.55 -8.68
C PRO A 50 10.87 10.00 -9.16
N GLY A 51 9.84 10.20 -9.96
CA GLY A 51 9.48 11.48 -10.57
C GLY A 51 10.27 11.85 -11.83
N ASN A 52 11.26 11.05 -12.24
CA ASN A 52 12.08 11.32 -13.42
C ASN A 52 11.64 10.53 -14.65
N THR A 53 11.96 11.08 -15.82
CA THR A 53 11.62 10.51 -17.13
C THR A 53 12.87 10.07 -17.87
N VAL A 54 12.84 8.87 -18.41
CA VAL A 54 13.87 8.33 -19.30
C VAL A 54 13.32 8.31 -20.73
N LYS A 55 14.18 8.72 -21.67
CA LYS A 55 13.84 8.79 -23.09
C LYS A 55 14.56 7.68 -23.84
N ILE A 56 13.80 6.78 -24.44
CA ILE A 56 14.31 5.64 -25.18
C ILE A 56 14.08 5.91 -26.66
N LYS A 57 15.15 5.85 -27.43
CA LYS A 57 15.07 5.92 -28.89
C LYS A 57 14.71 4.54 -29.40
N SER A 58 13.65 4.44 -30.19
CA SER A 58 13.26 3.18 -30.80
C SER A 58 12.95 3.40 -32.28
N PHE A 59 13.51 2.55 -33.12
CA PHE A 59 13.29 2.59 -34.56
C PHE A 59 12.11 1.70 -34.93
N ILE A 60 11.18 2.22 -35.72
CA ILE A 60 10.06 1.47 -36.30
C ILE A 60 10.14 1.62 -37.84
N PRO A 61 10.15 0.52 -38.61
CA PRO A 61 10.06 0.57 -40.07
C PRO A 61 8.88 1.44 -40.51
N ASP A 62 9.04 2.20 -41.60
CA ASP A 62 8.07 3.15 -42.16
C ASP A 62 7.77 4.41 -41.32
N LYS A 63 8.04 4.42 -40.01
CA LYS A 63 7.83 5.58 -39.11
C LYS A 63 9.13 6.27 -38.68
N GLY A 64 10.27 5.62 -38.82
CA GLY A 64 11.57 6.15 -38.42
C GLY A 64 11.85 5.99 -36.92
N THR A 65 12.72 6.86 -36.38
CA THR A 65 13.11 6.82 -34.96
C THR A 65 12.12 7.61 -34.12
N GLU A 66 11.39 6.90 -33.26
CA GLU A 66 10.52 7.49 -32.24
C GLU A 66 11.25 7.60 -30.90
N ILE A 67 10.85 8.58 -30.08
CA ILE A 67 11.36 8.75 -28.71
C ILE A 67 10.23 8.42 -27.75
N ILE A 68 10.36 7.30 -27.06
CA ILE A 68 9.43 6.86 -26.02
C ILE A 68 9.90 7.48 -24.71
N SER A 69 9.01 8.20 -24.03
CA SER A 69 9.28 8.79 -22.72
C SER A 69 8.62 7.93 -21.65
N LEU A 70 9.44 7.29 -20.82
CA LEU A 70 8.97 6.48 -19.69
C LEU A 70 9.25 7.25 -18.41
N THR A 71 8.20 7.64 -17.72
CA THR A 71 8.28 8.36 -16.45
C THR A 71 8.10 7.38 -15.31
N ARG A 72 9.03 7.38 -14.35
CA ARG A 72 8.78 6.76 -13.06
C ARG A 72 7.95 7.74 -12.23
N PRO A 73 6.72 7.39 -11.82
CA PRO A 73 5.95 8.26 -10.95
C PRO A 73 6.71 8.50 -9.65
N LEU A 74 6.53 9.67 -9.06
CA LEU A 74 7.09 9.99 -7.74
C LEU A 74 6.46 9.10 -6.65
N ASP A 75 5.19 8.77 -6.85
CA ASP A 75 4.36 7.96 -5.98
C ASP A 75 3.26 7.34 -6.86
N SER A 76 3.25 6.01 -6.97
CA SER A 76 2.28 5.23 -7.75
C SER A 76 1.11 4.74 -6.88
N TRP A 77 0.84 5.38 -5.73
CA TRP A 77 -0.24 4.94 -4.87
C TRP A 77 -1.59 4.92 -5.59
N LEU A 78 -2.22 3.74 -5.57
CA LEU A 78 -3.46 3.36 -6.27
C LEU A 78 -3.35 3.23 -7.79
N GLU A 79 -2.15 3.31 -8.36
CA GLU A 79 -1.92 2.92 -9.75
C GLU A 79 -2.13 1.40 -9.87
N HIS A 80 -3.05 0.98 -10.73
CA HIS A 80 -3.43 -0.43 -10.94
C HIS A 80 -4.14 -1.14 -9.76
N VAL A 81 -4.61 -0.40 -8.75
CA VAL A 81 -5.44 -0.97 -7.67
C VAL A 81 -6.92 -0.78 -7.99
N ASP A 82 -7.70 -1.86 -7.85
CA ASP A 82 -9.15 -1.86 -8.01
C ASP A 82 -9.82 -2.36 -6.72
N PHE A 83 -10.50 -1.44 -6.01
CA PHE A 83 -11.20 -1.77 -4.76
C PHE A 83 -12.61 -2.34 -4.98
N ARG A 84 -13.11 -2.45 -6.22
CA ARG A 84 -14.48 -2.92 -6.48
C ARG A 84 -14.71 -4.31 -5.90
N THR A 85 -13.76 -5.22 -6.08
CA THR A 85 -13.84 -6.59 -5.55
C THR A 85 -13.78 -6.62 -4.03
N LEU A 86 -12.97 -5.75 -3.40
CA LEU A 86 -12.94 -5.61 -1.94
C LEU A 86 -14.31 -5.22 -1.39
N PHE A 87 -14.94 -4.16 -1.93
CA PHE A 87 -16.24 -3.68 -1.48
C PHE A 87 -17.44 -4.51 -1.97
N ARG A 88 -17.22 -5.43 -2.92
CA ARG A 88 -18.18 -6.47 -3.27
C ARG A 88 -18.16 -7.59 -2.23
N CYS A 89 -16.97 -8.00 -1.78
CA CYS A 89 -16.80 -9.12 -0.85
C CYS A 89 -16.98 -8.73 0.62
N LEU A 90 -16.74 -7.47 0.99
CA LEU A 90 -16.76 -7.00 2.38
C LEU A 90 -17.54 -5.68 2.51
N THR A 91 -18.29 -5.57 3.61
CA THR A 91 -18.92 -4.32 4.07
C THR A 91 -17.87 -3.30 4.51
N ASP A 92 -18.25 -2.02 4.59
CA ASP A 92 -17.34 -0.96 5.02
C ASP A 92 -16.78 -1.21 6.44
N GLU A 93 -17.61 -1.74 7.33
CA GLU A 93 -17.21 -2.15 8.68
C GLU A 93 -16.23 -3.32 8.66
N GLU A 94 -16.45 -4.33 7.81
CA GLU A 94 -15.53 -5.48 7.69
C GLU A 94 -14.19 -5.07 7.10
N VAL A 95 -14.18 -4.20 6.09
CA VAL A 95 -12.95 -3.61 5.53
C VAL A 95 -12.18 -2.88 6.62
N LEU A 96 -12.87 -2.15 7.50
CA LEU A 96 -12.24 -1.45 8.62
C LEU A 96 -11.59 -2.41 9.63
N LEU A 97 -12.19 -3.58 9.88
CA LEU A 97 -11.61 -4.61 10.76
C LEU A 97 -10.38 -5.26 10.14
N VAL A 98 -10.43 -5.56 8.84
CA VAL A 98 -9.27 -6.07 8.09
C VAL A 98 -8.15 -5.03 8.08
N PHE A 99 -8.48 -3.76 7.83
CA PHE A 99 -7.52 -2.66 7.91
C PHE A 99 -6.90 -2.54 9.31
N ALA A 100 -7.70 -2.65 10.37
CA ALA A 100 -7.23 -2.63 11.76
C ALA A 100 -6.22 -3.74 12.07
N ALA A 101 -6.48 -4.96 11.59
CA ALA A 101 -5.56 -6.08 11.71
C ALA A 101 -4.28 -5.86 10.89
N ALA A 102 -4.40 -5.33 9.67
CA ALA A 102 -3.26 -5.07 8.79
C ALA A 102 -2.35 -3.96 9.34
N VAL A 103 -2.88 -2.84 9.85
CA VAL A 103 -2.03 -1.80 10.47
C VAL A 103 -1.30 -2.28 11.72
N MET A 104 -1.77 -3.34 12.37
CA MET A 104 -1.10 -3.98 13.51
C MET A 104 -0.21 -5.16 13.11
N GLU A 105 0.04 -5.36 11.82
CA GLU A 105 0.85 -6.46 11.30
C GLU A 105 0.38 -7.83 11.83
N ARG A 106 -0.92 -8.10 11.75
CA ARG A 106 -1.45 -9.42 12.09
C ARG A 106 -1.21 -10.43 10.97
N ARG A 107 -1.35 -11.70 11.32
CA ARG A 107 -1.44 -12.81 10.36
C ARG A 107 -2.85 -12.85 9.81
N ILE A 108 -3.00 -12.58 8.51
CA ILE A 108 -4.31 -12.50 7.84
C ILE A 108 -4.32 -13.47 6.65
N VAL A 109 -5.33 -14.33 6.61
CA VAL A 109 -5.61 -15.22 5.48
C VAL A 109 -6.95 -14.86 4.89
N PHE A 110 -6.98 -14.66 3.58
CA PHE A 110 -8.18 -14.48 2.79
C PHE A 110 -8.53 -15.79 2.09
N ILE A 111 -9.81 -16.16 2.15
CA ILE A 111 -10.35 -17.38 1.57
C ILE A 111 -11.31 -16.98 0.46
N ALA A 112 -11.15 -17.56 -0.73
CA ALA A 112 -12.11 -17.40 -1.82
C ALA A 112 -12.05 -18.58 -2.78
N GLU A 113 -13.09 -18.76 -3.58
CA GLU A 113 -13.11 -19.74 -4.67
C GLU A 113 -12.28 -19.28 -5.86
N GLU A 114 -12.45 -18.01 -6.24
CA GLU A 114 -11.77 -17.41 -7.39
C GLU A 114 -10.41 -16.81 -7.04
N LEU A 115 -9.39 -17.18 -7.83
CA LEU A 115 -8.03 -16.63 -7.71
C LEU A 115 -7.95 -15.12 -7.98
N SER A 116 -8.77 -14.62 -8.91
CA SER A 116 -8.91 -13.19 -9.21
C SER A 116 -9.35 -12.41 -7.98
N THR A 117 -10.34 -12.93 -7.25
CA THR A 117 -10.87 -12.31 -6.03
C THR A 117 -9.79 -12.23 -4.95
N LEU A 118 -9.07 -13.33 -4.69
CA LEU A 118 -7.94 -13.33 -3.75
C LEU A 118 -6.89 -12.27 -4.11
N SER A 119 -6.44 -12.27 -5.37
CA SER A 119 -5.42 -11.35 -5.81
C SER A 119 -5.86 -9.89 -5.68
N GLN A 120 -7.06 -9.56 -6.14
CA GLN A 120 -7.57 -8.18 -6.10
C GLN A 120 -7.78 -7.69 -4.67
N VAL A 121 -8.37 -8.50 -3.80
CA VAL A 121 -8.65 -8.11 -2.39
C VAL A 121 -7.37 -7.90 -1.60
N ILE A 122 -6.38 -8.78 -1.73
CA ILE A 122 -5.14 -8.68 -0.95
C ILE A 122 -4.33 -7.46 -1.36
N HIS A 123 -4.22 -7.17 -2.66
CA HIS A 123 -3.55 -5.96 -3.14
C HIS A 123 -4.31 -4.69 -2.73
N ALA A 124 -5.65 -4.71 -2.78
CA ALA A 124 -6.47 -3.62 -2.28
C ALA A 124 -6.22 -3.36 -0.79
N VAL A 125 -6.21 -4.40 0.06
CA VAL A 125 -5.92 -4.27 1.51
C VAL A 125 -4.52 -3.71 1.75
N ALA A 126 -3.50 -4.18 1.04
CA ALA A 126 -2.15 -3.62 1.13
C ALA A 126 -2.11 -2.14 0.74
N ALA A 127 -2.87 -1.75 -0.30
CA ALA A 127 -2.96 -0.36 -0.73
C ALA A 127 -3.64 0.58 0.29
N LEU A 128 -4.48 0.05 1.19
CA LEU A 128 -5.05 0.84 2.29
C LEU A 128 -4.00 1.31 3.31
N LEU A 129 -2.83 0.67 3.36
CA LEU A 129 -1.78 0.94 4.35
C LEU A 129 -0.93 2.18 4.01
N TYR A 130 -1.06 2.71 2.80
CA TYR A 130 -0.31 3.89 2.37
C TYR A 130 -0.46 5.07 3.35
N PRO A 131 0.63 5.75 3.74
CA PRO A 131 1.96 5.76 3.10
C PRO A 131 2.90 4.62 3.51
N PHE A 132 2.44 3.69 4.32
CA PHE A 132 3.22 2.54 4.74
C PHE A 132 3.08 1.40 3.73
N THR A 133 4.17 0.70 3.50
CA THR A 133 4.21 -0.50 2.67
C THR A 133 4.26 -1.71 3.58
N TRP A 134 3.48 -2.75 3.31
CA TRP A 134 3.56 -4.02 4.03
C TRP A 134 4.97 -4.63 3.90
N GLN A 135 5.55 -5.08 5.03
CA GLN A 135 6.97 -5.47 5.10
C GLN A 135 7.19 -6.98 5.29
N HIS A 136 6.10 -7.73 5.47
CA HIS A 136 6.17 -9.15 5.79
C HIS A 136 5.76 -10.01 4.60
N THR A 137 5.67 -11.33 4.80
CA THR A 137 5.25 -12.27 3.77
C THR A 137 3.91 -11.85 3.16
N PHE A 138 3.91 -11.75 1.83
CA PHE A 138 2.76 -11.41 1.03
C PHE A 138 2.66 -12.43 -0.11
N ILE A 139 1.62 -13.26 -0.09
CA ILE A 139 1.37 -14.26 -1.13
C ILE A 139 -0.10 -14.19 -1.50
N SER A 140 -0.41 -13.51 -2.59
CA SER A 140 -1.80 -13.31 -3.04
C SER A 140 -2.53 -14.61 -3.36
N ILE A 141 -1.80 -15.65 -3.79
CA ILE A 141 -2.32 -16.98 -4.07
C ILE A 141 -1.28 -18.00 -3.58
N VAL A 142 -1.57 -18.65 -2.46
CA VAL A 142 -0.73 -19.71 -1.90
C VAL A 142 -0.98 -21.00 -2.69
N PRO A 143 0.06 -21.55 -3.36
CA PRO A 143 -0.02 -22.88 -3.95
C PRO A 143 -0.21 -23.93 -2.85
N GLU A 144 -0.93 -25.01 -3.15
CA GLU A 144 -1.19 -26.09 -2.19
C GLU A 144 0.08 -26.70 -1.58
N ILE A 145 1.13 -26.86 -2.37
CA ILE A 145 2.43 -27.37 -1.89
C ILE A 145 3.11 -26.45 -0.86
N LEU A 146 2.68 -25.18 -0.76
CA LEU A 146 3.19 -24.19 0.19
C LEU A 146 2.19 -23.86 1.30
N ILE A 147 1.11 -24.63 1.46
CA ILE A 147 0.06 -24.34 2.44
C ILE A 147 0.60 -24.20 3.86
N ASP A 148 1.65 -24.96 4.21
CA ASP A 148 2.34 -24.89 5.50
C ASP A 148 2.87 -23.50 5.87
N VAL A 149 2.97 -22.57 4.91
CA VAL A 149 3.32 -21.16 5.18
C VAL A 149 2.36 -20.48 6.17
N VAL A 150 1.12 -20.95 6.28
CA VAL A 150 0.15 -20.42 7.27
C VAL A 150 0.61 -20.64 8.71
N MET A 151 1.50 -21.60 8.96
CA MET A 151 2.07 -21.87 10.28
C MET A 151 3.20 -20.89 10.66
N ALA A 152 3.61 -19.98 9.76
CA ALA A 152 4.66 -19.02 10.05
C ALA A 152 4.31 -18.18 11.30
N PRO A 153 5.27 -17.98 12.23
CA PRO A 153 5.02 -17.21 13.44
C PRO A 153 5.05 -15.69 13.19
N THR A 154 5.57 -15.27 12.03
CA THR A 154 5.65 -13.86 11.63
C THR A 154 4.35 -13.38 10.99
N PRO A 155 4.09 -12.07 10.97
CA PRO A 155 2.96 -11.51 10.23
C PRO A 155 2.96 -11.93 8.76
N TYR A 156 1.77 -11.99 8.16
CA TYR A 156 1.63 -12.24 6.72
C TYR A 156 0.27 -11.79 6.19
N LEU A 157 0.20 -11.59 4.87
CA LEU A 157 -1.03 -11.50 4.09
C LEU A 157 -1.04 -12.64 3.08
N LEU A 158 -1.97 -13.58 3.22
CA LEU A 158 -2.04 -14.77 2.37
C LEU A 158 -3.43 -14.91 1.73
N GLY A 159 -3.47 -15.35 0.48
CA GLY A 159 -4.71 -15.75 -0.20
C GLY A 159 -4.72 -17.25 -0.44
N VAL A 160 -5.73 -17.93 0.05
CA VAL A 160 -5.85 -19.39 -0.01
C VAL A 160 -7.18 -19.76 -0.68
N GLN A 161 -7.14 -20.72 -1.60
CA GLN A 161 -8.36 -21.20 -2.23
C GLN A 161 -9.26 -21.90 -1.21
N LYS A 162 -10.58 -21.68 -1.30
CA LYS A 162 -11.59 -22.25 -0.38
C LYS A 162 -11.48 -23.77 -0.18
N ARG A 163 -11.08 -24.51 -1.22
CA ARG A 163 -10.85 -25.97 -1.13
C ARG A 163 -9.78 -26.40 -0.12
N LEU A 164 -8.89 -25.48 0.30
CA LEU A 164 -7.83 -25.71 1.28
C LEU A 164 -8.17 -25.13 2.67
N LEU A 165 -9.40 -24.63 2.88
CA LEU A 165 -9.80 -23.95 4.11
C LEU A 165 -9.54 -24.80 5.37
N GLU A 166 -9.83 -26.10 5.32
CA GLU A 166 -9.64 -27.01 6.45
C GLU A 166 -8.17 -27.07 6.93
N GLN A 167 -7.20 -26.77 6.06
CA GLN A 167 -5.77 -26.76 6.40
C GLN A 167 -5.33 -25.44 7.08
N VAL A 168 -6.20 -24.42 7.12
CA VAL A 168 -5.90 -23.08 7.65
C VAL A 168 -6.48 -22.86 9.05
N THR A 169 -7.67 -23.39 9.33
CA THR A 169 -8.48 -22.98 10.50
C THR A 169 -7.96 -23.47 11.85
N ASP A 170 -6.98 -24.37 11.88
CA ASP A 170 -6.43 -24.95 13.12
C ASP A 170 -5.39 -24.05 13.82
N GLN A 171 -5.18 -22.83 13.35
CA GLN A 171 -4.13 -21.93 13.83
C GLN A 171 -4.65 -20.86 14.82
N SER A 172 -3.94 -20.67 15.94
CA SER A 172 -4.23 -19.59 16.90
C SER A 172 -3.66 -18.24 16.44
N ASP A 173 -4.24 -17.13 16.92
CA ASP A 173 -3.78 -15.75 16.65
C ASP A 173 -3.68 -15.41 15.14
N LEU A 174 -4.70 -15.87 14.40
CA LEU A 174 -4.88 -15.70 12.96
C LEU A 174 -6.22 -15.00 12.68
N LEU A 175 -6.25 -14.09 11.71
CA LEU A 175 -7.50 -13.57 11.16
C LEU A 175 -7.80 -14.29 9.84
N VAL A 176 -8.87 -15.09 9.80
CA VAL A 176 -9.33 -15.76 8.57
C VAL A 176 -10.57 -15.04 8.06
N VAL A 177 -10.49 -14.53 6.83
CA VAL A 177 -11.53 -13.73 6.18
C VAL A 177 -12.08 -14.50 4.99
N ASP A 178 -13.35 -14.91 5.06
CA ASP A 178 -14.06 -15.52 3.94
C ASP A 178 -14.60 -14.44 2.99
N LEU A 179 -14.23 -14.54 1.73
CA LEU A 179 -14.63 -13.65 0.64
C LEU A 179 -15.65 -14.30 -0.30
N SER A 180 -16.09 -15.52 0.01
CA SER A 180 -17.09 -16.25 -0.79
C SER A 180 -18.45 -15.55 -0.74
N GLU A 181 -19.23 -15.63 -1.83
CA GLU A 181 -20.55 -14.99 -1.89
C GLU A 181 -21.59 -15.71 -1.01
N ASP A 182 -21.41 -17.01 -0.79
CA ASP A 182 -22.26 -17.92 -0.02
C ASP A 182 -21.86 -18.05 1.46
N LYS A 183 -20.90 -17.24 1.93
CA LYS A 183 -20.39 -17.32 3.31
C LYS A 183 -21.48 -17.04 4.36
N GLU A 184 -21.48 -17.84 5.43
CA GLU A 184 -22.35 -17.60 6.59
C GLU A 184 -21.80 -16.52 7.53
N ASP A 185 -20.47 -16.52 7.75
CA ASP A 185 -19.74 -15.49 8.49
C ASP A 185 -18.50 -15.07 7.69
N THR A 186 -18.21 -13.77 7.68
CA THR A 186 -17.00 -13.21 7.07
C THR A 186 -15.75 -13.57 7.85
N PHE A 187 -15.80 -13.68 9.17
CA PHE A 187 -14.62 -13.90 10.01
C PHE A 187 -14.64 -15.28 10.66
N LEU A 188 -14.06 -16.27 9.97
CA LEU A 188 -14.03 -17.66 10.43
C LEU A 188 -13.15 -17.84 11.68
N VAL A 189 -12.05 -17.07 11.77
CA VAL A 189 -11.15 -17.02 12.93
C VAL A 189 -10.78 -15.57 13.20
N ARG A 190 -10.83 -15.13 14.45
CA ARG A 190 -10.46 -13.76 14.87
C ARG A 190 -10.03 -13.72 16.34
N SER A 191 -9.26 -12.70 16.71
CA SER A 191 -8.84 -12.47 18.09
C SER A 191 -9.92 -11.77 18.93
N GLY A 192 -10.86 -11.07 18.29
CA GLY A 192 -12.03 -10.43 18.92
C GLY A 192 -11.79 -9.00 19.42
N ASP A 193 -10.55 -8.51 19.39
CA ASP A 193 -10.20 -7.16 19.81
C ASP A 193 -10.11 -6.15 18.64
N GLU A 194 -10.36 -6.59 17.39
CA GLU A 194 -10.17 -5.80 16.16
C GLU A 194 -10.94 -4.47 16.19
N LYS A 195 -12.17 -4.47 16.72
CA LYS A 195 -13.03 -3.28 16.89
C LYS A 195 -12.41 -2.21 17.81
N SER A 196 -11.51 -2.60 18.69
CA SER A 196 -10.89 -1.73 19.71
C SER A 196 -9.49 -1.23 19.34
N ILE A 197 -8.91 -1.74 18.24
CA ILE A 197 -7.56 -1.37 17.79
C ILE A 197 -7.52 0.11 17.40
N LEU A 198 -8.45 0.52 16.53
CA LEU A 198 -8.46 1.86 15.96
C LEU A 198 -9.18 2.86 16.89
N PRO A 199 -8.79 4.14 16.92
CA PRO A 199 -9.51 5.15 17.71
C PRO A 199 -10.95 5.35 17.18
N PRO A 200 -12.00 5.27 18.03
CA PRO A 200 -13.40 5.26 17.57
C PRO A 200 -13.78 6.44 16.66
N LYS A 201 -13.35 7.66 17.03
CA LYS A 201 -13.60 8.85 16.20
C LYS A 201 -13.03 8.74 14.79
N LEU A 202 -11.86 8.10 14.63
CA LEU A 202 -11.24 7.94 13.32
C LEU A 202 -11.91 6.80 12.53
N GLN A 203 -12.43 5.78 13.21
CA GLN A 203 -13.27 4.75 12.60
C GLN A 203 -14.52 5.38 11.98
N ASP A 204 -15.24 6.20 12.74
CA ASP A 204 -16.45 6.90 12.28
C ASP A 204 -16.17 7.79 11.07
N GLU A 205 -15.04 8.51 11.06
CA GLU A 205 -14.63 9.36 9.94
C GLU A 205 -14.34 8.55 8.67
N ILE A 206 -13.70 7.37 8.79
CA ILE A 206 -13.45 6.46 7.65
C ILE A 206 -14.79 5.96 7.10
N LEU A 207 -15.66 5.43 7.96
CA LEU A 207 -16.97 4.90 7.55
C LEU A 207 -17.84 5.99 6.92
N GLN A 208 -17.82 7.21 7.47
CA GLN A 208 -18.54 8.35 6.89
C GLN A 208 -18.00 8.72 5.51
N ALA A 209 -16.69 8.67 5.29
CA ALA A 209 -16.10 8.95 3.98
C ALA A 209 -16.46 7.86 2.96
N LEU A 210 -16.43 6.58 3.35
CA LEU A 210 -16.78 5.44 2.49
C LEU A 210 -18.24 5.46 2.03
N ARG A 211 -19.16 5.96 2.86
CA ARG A 211 -20.58 6.15 2.49
C ARG A 211 -20.80 7.08 1.29
N ASN A 212 -19.81 7.89 0.89
CA ASN A 212 -19.90 8.74 -0.30
C ASN A 212 -19.66 7.97 -1.61
N ARG A 213 -19.39 6.66 -1.55
CA ARG A 213 -19.24 5.78 -2.71
C ARG A 213 -20.56 5.72 -3.50
N LYS A 214 -20.45 5.87 -4.82
CA LYS A 214 -21.56 5.64 -5.76
C LYS A 214 -21.61 4.15 -6.13
N GLU A 215 -22.82 3.60 -6.31
CA GLU A 215 -23.00 2.19 -6.70
C GLU A 215 -22.32 1.82 -8.03
N LYS A 216 -22.24 2.76 -8.98
CA LYS A 216 -21.61 2.58 -10.31
C LYS A 216 -20.39 3.49 -10.49
N ALA A 217 -19.56 3.60 -9.47
CA ALA A 217 -18.33 4.39 -9.54
C ALA A 217 -17.33 3.78 -10.54
N THR A 218 -16.60 4.62 -11.27
CA THR A 218 -15.41 4.16 -11.99
C THR A 218 -14.30 3.76 -11.01
N VAL A 219 -13.25 3.09 -11.50
CA VAL A 219 -12.08 2.73 -10.67
C VAL A 219 -11.46 3.99 -10.05
N GLU A 220 -11.33 5.06 -10.83
CA GLU A 220 -10.74 6.33 -10.39
C GLU A 220 -11.62 7.04 -9.34
N GLU A 221 -12.95 7.04 -9.53
CA GLU A 221 -13.88 7.59 -8.54
C GLU A 221 -13.83 6.83 -7.23
N LEU A 222 -13.77 5.50 -7.28
CA LEU A 222 -13.67 4.65 -6.09
C LEU A 222 -12.32 4.84 -5.40
N ASN A 223 -11.22 4.85 -6.15
CA ASN A 223 -9.87 5.10 -5.63
C ASN A 223 -9.82 6.46 -4.91
N ARG A 224 -10.46 7.50 -5.45
CA ARG A 224 -10.56 8.81 -4.76
C ARG A 224 -11.28 8.71 -3.43
N VAL A 225 -12.44 8.05 -3.38
CA VAL A 225 -13.21 7.88 -2.12
C VAL A 225 -12.39 7.11 -1.08
N VAL A 226 -11.71 6.04 -1.49
CA VAL A 226 -10.83 5.25 -0.62
C VAL A 226 -9.66 6.10 -0.11
N SER A 227 -9.01 6.87 -0.98
CA SER A 227 -7.94 7.78 -0.56
C SER A 227 -8.43 8.82 0.44
N GLU A 228 -9.60 9.40 0.22
CA GLU A 228 -10.22 10.39 1.11
C GLU A 228 -10.67 9.78 2.44
N ALA A 229 -10.94 8.48 2.49
CA ALA A 229 -11.29 7.77 3.71
C ALA A 229 -10.04 7.40 4.55
N PHE A 230 -9.07 6.70 3.95
CA PHE A 230 -7.96 6.09 4.69
C PHE A 230 -6.74 7.00 4.86
N LEU A 231 -6.39 7.85 3.89
CA LEU A 231 -5.20 8.70 4.04
C LEU A 231 -5.27 9.70 5.21
N PRO A 232 -6.43 10.35 5.47
CA PRO A 232 -6.56 11.23 6.63
C PRO A 232 -6.32 10.53 7.96
N PHE A 233 -6.56 9.22 8.05
CA PHE A 233 -6.23 8.44 9.25
C PHE A 233 -4.74 8.56 9.58
N PHE A 234 -3.86 8.30 8.60
CA PHE A 234 -2.42 8.40 8.79
C PHE A 234 -1.97 9.85 8.98
N VAL A 235 -2.55 10.81 8.27
CA VAL A 235 -2.22 12.23 8.47
C VAL A 235 -2.54 12.69 9.90
N LYS A 236 -3.68 12.26 10.46
CA LYS A 236 -4.11 12.64 11.81
C LYS A 236 -3.36 11.91 12.91
N THR A 237 -2.94 10.67 12.67
CA THR A 237 -2.27 9.81 13.67
C THR A 237 -0.76 10.01 13.68
N VAL A 238 -0.15 10.12 12.51
CA VAL A 238 1.32 10.15 12.37
C VAL A 238 1.87 11.35 11.61
N GLY A 239 1.03 12.18 10.98
CA GLY A 239 1.48 13.30 10.14
C GLY A 239 2.29 14.41 10.83
N HIS A 240 2.42 14.39 12.16
CA HIS A 240 3.30 15.29 12.91
C HIS A 240 4.73 14.73 13.10
N PHE A 241 5.07 13.57 12.52
CA PHE A 241 6.35 12.89 12.74
C PHE A 241 7.57 13.78 12.46
N ALA A 242 7.51 14.62 11.43
CA ALA A 242 8.62 15.47 11.02
C ALA A 242 9.09 16.42 12.14
N SER A 243 8.19 16.87 13.02
CA SER A 243 8.55 17.71 14.18
C SER A 243 9.32 16.95 15.27
N TYR A 244 9.43 15.63 15.16
CA TYR A 244 10.08 14.74 16.11
C TYR A 244 11.31 14.05 15.52
N VAL A 245 11.72 14.40 14.30
CA VAL A 245 12.98 13.96 13.70
C VAL A 245 14.01 15.08 13.89
N THR A 246 15.00 14.84 14.76
CA THR A 246 16.04 15.84 15.06
C THR A 246 17.35 15.52 14.36
N ARG A 247 17.98 16.52 13.72
CA ARG A 247 19.29 16.38 13.07
C ARG A 247 20.34 17.11 13.88
N LYS A 248 21.41 16.41 14.27
CA LYS A 248 22.47 16.96 15.14
C LYS A 248 23.54 17.75 14.38
N GLY A 249 23.53 17.75 13.05
CA GLY A 249 24.46 18.52 12.21
C GLY A 249 24.18 18.33 10.70
N SER A 250 24.86 19.11 9.86
CA SER A 250 24.78 18.97 8.40
C SER A 250 25.34 17.61 7.97
N GLY A 251 24.51 16.78 7.32
CA GLY A 251 24.92 15.48 6.78
C GLY A 251 24.77 14.29 7.72
N GLN A 252 24.30 14.47 8.96
CA GLN A 252 23.94 13.33 9.82
C GLN A 252 22.48 12.91 9.61
N PRO A 253 22.17 11.59 9.69
CA PRO A 253 20.81 11.11 9.65
C PRO A 253 20.00 11.71 10.80
N GLY A 254 18.71 11.90 10.56
CA GLY A 254 17.77 12.28 11.61
C GLY A 254 17.71 11.23 12.72
N VAL A 255 17.31 11.66 13.91
CA VAL A 255 16.99 10.77 15.04
C VAL A 255 15.56 11.06 15.47
N PHE A 256 14.71 10.04 15.37
CA PHE A 256 13.30 10.09 15.68
C PHE A 256 13.03 9.91 17.18
N GLN A 257 12.31 10.86 17.74
CA GLN A 257 12.02 10.92 19.17
C GLN A 257 10.69 10.23 19.48
N SER A 258 10.66 8.90 19.37
CA SER A 258 9.46 8.05 19.57
C SER A 258 8.64 8.40 20.81
N LYS A 259 9.28 8.53 21.99
CA LYS A 259 8.58 8.87 23.25
C LYS A 259 7.93 10.25 23.24
N ALA A 260 8.58 11.25 22.65
CA ALA A 260 8.03 12.60 22.56
C ALA A 260 6.88 12.66 21.54
N PHE A 261 7.04 11.94 20.43
CA PHE A 261 6.07 11.89 19.33
C PHE A 261 4.68 11.40 19.76
N TYR A 262 4.57 10.23 20.39
CA TYR A 262 3.24 9.75 20.79
C TYR A 262 2.69 10.52 22.00
N LYS A 263 3.54 11.02 22.90
CA LYS A 263 3.10 11.83 24.06
C LYS A 263 2.47 13.15 23.66
N ALA A 264 2.84 13.71 22.52
CA ALA A 264 2.26 14.93 21.97
C ALA A 264 0.81 14.78 21.50
N ILE A 265 0.32 13.55 21.31
CA ILE A 265 -1.06 13.27 20.92
C ILE A 265 -1.96 13.49 22.14
N GLU A 266 -2.89 14.43 22.06
CA GLU A 266 -3.82 14.78 23.15
C GLU A 266 -4.82 13.66 23.46
N SER A 267 -5.39 13.05 22.41
CA SER A 267 -6.38 11.97 22.52
C SER A 267 -5.77 10.69 23.11
N LYS A 268 -6.33 10.19 24.22
CA LYS A 268 -5.84 8.97 24.90
C LYS A 268 -5.97 7.73 24.02
N THR A 269 -7.09 7.56 23.32
CA THR A 269 -7.33 6.40 22.44
C THR A 269 -6.40 6.42 21.23
N THR A 270 -6.23 7.59 20.60
CA THR A 270 -5.26 7.78 19.50
C THR A 270 -3.84 7.55 19.96
N ARG A 271 -3.45 8.07 21.13
CA ARG A 271 -2.13 7.84 21.71
C ARG A 271 -1.87 6.35 21.96
N HIS A 272 -2.86 5.61 22.47
CA HIS A 272 -2.75 4.18 22.71
C HIS A 272 -2.53 3.40 21.40
N PHE A 273 -3.35 3.68 20.37
CA PHE A 273 -3.16 3.13 19.03
C PHE A 273 -1.76 3.43 18.49
N VAL A 274 -1.36 4.71 18.47
CA VAL A 274 -0.05 5.12 17.93
C VAL A 274 1.10 4.48 18.69
N LYS A 275 1.00 4.33 20.02
CA LYS A 275 2.02 3.62 20.81
C LYS A 275 2.19 2.17 20.36
N LYS A 276 1.11 1.45 20.03
CA LYS A 276 1.16 0.09 19.47
C LYS A 276 1.71 0.12 18.03
N PHE A 277 1.19 1.03 17.20
CA PHE A 277 1.62 1.17 15.81
C PHE A 277 3.12 1.47 15.67
N LEU A 278 3.71 2.19 16.61
CA LEU A 278 5.15 2.45 16.67
C LEU A 278 6.02 1.20 16.85
N GLN A 279 5.43 0.05 17.19
CA GLN A 279 6.15 -1.22 17.33
C GLN A 279 6.15 -2.03 16.03
N THR A 280 5.47 -1.58 14.97
CA THR A 280 5.38 -2.31 13.70
C THR A 280 6.62 -2.08 12.85
N GLN A 281 6.96 -3.09 12.05
CA GLN A 281 8.05 -3.02 11.08
C GLN A 281 7.78 -1.97 9.99
N MET A 282 6.52 -1.85 9.57
CA MET A 282 6.05 -0.81 8.65
C MET A 282 6.42 0.59 9.12
N PHE A 283 6.14 0.91 10.39
CA PHE A 283 6.44 2.24 10.94
C PHE A 283 7.94 2.47 11.09
N ASP A 284 8.67 1.45 11.55
CA ASP A 284 10.12 1.51 11.72
C ASP A 284 10.82 1.83 10.38
N LEU A 285 10.51 1.09 9.31
CA LEU A 285 11.12 1.33 7.99
C LEU A 285 10.71 2.67 7.39
N PHE A 286 9.45 3.08 7.54
CA PHE A 286 9.02 4.41 7.14
C PHE A 286 9.84 5.51 7.82
N ILE A 287 10.08 5.42 9.13
CA ILE A 287 10.88 6.42 9.84
C ILE A 287 12.35 6.38 9.43
N GLN A 288 12.93 5.20 9.26
CA GLN A 288 14.33 5.06 8.81
C GLN A 288 14.54 5.74 7.46
N GLU A 289 13.59 5.58 6.53
CA GLU A 289 13.63 6.28 5.24
C GLU A 289 13.58 7.82 5.44
N MET A 290 12.67 8.29 6.31
CA MET A 290 12.53 9.72 6.61
C MET A 290 13.74 10.33 7.34
N GLU A 291 14.47 9.55 8.12
CA GLU A 291 15.70 9.97 8.79
C GLU A 291 16.86 10.16 7.82
N GLN A 292 16.92 9.33 6.76
CA GLN A 292 17.96 9.39 5.73
C GLN A 292 17.68 10.48 4.69
N GLN A 293 16.42 10.69 4.29
CA GLN A 293 16.07 11.69 3.28
C GLN A 293 16.30 13.12 3.79
N PRO A 294 16.89 14.04 3.01
CA PRO A 294 16.87 15.47 3.30
C PRO A 294 15.43 15.99 3.43
N ALA A 295 15.16 16.88 4.39
CA ALA A 295 13.82 17.47 4.58
C ALA A 295 13.27 18.19 3.33
N SER A 296 14.15 18.58 2.40
CA SER A 296 13.82 19.18 1.10
C SER A 296 13.35 18.19 0.02
N LEU A 297 13.53 16.88 0.23
CA LEU A 297 13.17 15.81 -0.72
C LEU A 297 11.95 15.00 -0.27
N GLN A 298 11.32 15.36 0.86
CA GLN A 298 10.06 14.79 1.33
C GLN A 298 8.91 15.23 0.40
N GLN A 299 8.82 14.57 -0.75
CA GLN A 299 7.80 14.79 -1.77
C GLN A 299 6.87 13.57 -1.82
N GLY A 300 5.65 13.73 -2.33
CA GLY A 300 4.66 12.65 -2.43
C GLY A 300 3.27 13.04 -1.92
N ILE A 301 2.28 12.18 -2.19
CA ILE A 301 0.86 12.47 -1.93
C ILE A 301 0.62 12.65 -0.43
N PHE A 302 1.24 11.82 0.41
CA PHE A 302 1.14 11.90 1.86
C PHE A 302 1.68 13.22 2.44
N HIS A 303 2.89 13.63 2.04
CA HIS A 303 3.51 14.88 2.50
C HIS A 303 2.65 16.09 2.13
N LYS A 304 2.13 16.12 0.89
CA LYS A 304 1.19 17.16 0.45
C LYS A 304 -0.05 17.22 1.34
N LYS A 305 -0.63 16.05 1.66
CA LYS A 305 -1.81 15.94 2.53
C LYS A 305 -1.53 16.36 3.98
N ILE A 306 -0.34 16.12 4.50
CA ILE A 306 0.10 16.66 5.80
C ILE A 306 0.09 18.18 5.79
N VAL A 307 0.68 18.81 4.77
CA VAL A 307 0.74 20.28 4.65
C VAL A 307 -0.68 20.86 4.58
N GLU A 308 -1.54 20.32 3.70
CA GLU A 308 -2.94 20.73 3.57
C GLU A 308 -3.69 20.66 4.92
N TYR A 309 -3.49 19.58 5.68
CA TYR A 309 -4.11 19.40 6.99
C TYR A 309 -3.59 20.40 8.03
N GLN A 310 -2.28 20.64 8.09
CA GLN A 310 -1.68 21.59 9.02
C GLN A 310 -2.14 23.02 8.73
N GLU A 311 -2.24 23.40 7.46
CA GLU A 311 -2.77 24.70 7.04
C GLU A 311 -4.25 24.87 7.43
N LYS A 312 -5.08 23.85 7.19
CA LYS A 312 -6.49 23.86 7.61
C LYS A 312 -6.62 24.05 9.12
N LYS A 313 -5.83 23.32 9.92
CA LYS A 313 -5.81 23.44 11.39
C LYS A 313 -5.37 24.83 11.85
N LYS A 314 -4.40 25.46 11.18
CA LYS A 314 -3.97 26.85 11.46
C LYS A 314 -5.11 27.84 11.19
N ARG A 315 -5.80 27.71 10.04
CA ARG A 315 -6.94 28.57 9.68
C ARG A 315 -8.10 28.44 10.67
N GLU A 316 -8.44 27.22 11.10
CA GLU A 316 -9.50 26.99 12.10
C GLU A 316 -9.17 27.60 13.46
N LYS A 317 -7.89 27.56 13.88
CA LYS A 317 -7.43 28.22 15.11
C LYS A 317 -7.48 29.75 14.99
N ALA A 318 -7.18 30.30 13.81
CA ALA A 318 -7.23 31.73 13.55
C ALA A 318 -8.68 32.28 13.55
N LYS A 319 -9.66 31.47 13.13
CA LYS A 319 -11.09 31.84 13.17
C LYS A 319 -11.73 31.77 14.57
N LYS A 320 -11.06 31.14 15.54
CA LYS A 320 -11.51 30.98 16.93
C LYS A 320 -10.86 31.97 17.90
N LYS A 321 -9.94 32.80 17.41
CA LYS A 321 -9.31 33.92 18.12
C LYS A 321 -9.91 35.21 17.61
#